data_AF-A0A2L2Z9V4-F1
#
_entry.id   AF-A0A2L2Z9V4-F1
#
_cell.length_a   1.000
_cell.length_b   1.000
_cell.length_c   1.000
_cell.angle_alpha   90.00
_cell.angle_beta   90.00
_cell.angle_gamma   90.00
#
_symmetry.space_group_name_H-M   'P 1'
#
loop_
_entity.id
_entity.type
_entity.pdbx_description
1 polymer ?
#
loop_
_entity_poly.entity_id
_entity_poly.type
_entity_poly.pdbx_seq_one_letter_code
_entity_poly.pdbx_strand_id
1 'polypeptide(L)' 'TLLQALDILEPPSRPTDKVLRLPLQDVYIIGGIGTVPGGWVDTGVLNPGMIITFAPC' A
#
# COMPACT_ATOMS: atom_id res chain seq x y z
N THR A 1 24.39 0.65 21.83
CA THR A 1 23.08 0.78 22.51
C THR A 1 22.03 0.01 21.73
N LEU A 2 20.85 -0.26 22.29
CA LEU A 2 19.77 -0.94 21.55
C LEU A 2 19.37 -0.18 20.27
N LEU A 3 19.43 1.15 20.30
CA LEU A 3 19.17 1.97 19.13
C LEU A 3 20.16 1.68 17.99
N GLN A 4 21.47 1.61 18.29
CA GLN A 4 22.49 1.26 17.30
C GLN A 4 22.28 -0.15 16.70
N ALA A 5 21.71 -1.09 17.47
CA ALA A 5 21.41 -2.42 16.95
C ALA A 5 20.26 -2.41 15.93
N LEU A 6 19.29 -1.51 16.08
CA LEU A 6 18.20 -1.31 15.11
C LEU A 6 18.70 -0.62 13.84
N ASP A 7 19.60 0.36 13.96
CA ASP A 7 20.17 1.09 12.81
C ASP A 7 21.04 0.18 11.92
N ILE A 8 21.53 -0.94 12.45
CA ILE A 8 22.31 -1.94 11.69
C ILE A 8 21.40 -2.87 10.85
N LEU A 9 20.09 -2.92 11.14
CA LEU A 9 19.17 -3.78 10.38
C LEU A 9 18.91 -3.17 9.00
N GLU A 10 19.27 -3.92 7.95
CA GLU A 10 18.94 -3.53 6.58
C GLU A 10 17.43 -3.71 6.32
N PRO A 11 16.75 -2.69 5.78
CA PRO A 11 15.34 -2.82 5.43
C PRO A 11 15.16 -3.80 4.26
N PRO A 12 14.06 -4.57 4.24
CA PRO A 12 13.81 -5.51 3.15
C PRO A 12 13.60 -4.79 1.81
N SER A 13 14.01 -5.43 0.72
CA SER A 13 13.75 -4.95 -0.63
C SER A 13 12.24 -4.90 -0.92
N ARG A 14 11.74 -3.76 -1.38
CA ARG A 14 10.33 -3.61 -1.76
C ARG A 14 10.07 -4.26 -3.13
N PRO A 15 9.01 -5.07 -3.29
CA PRO A 15 8.71 -5.74 -4.55
C PRO A 15 7.93 -4.82 -5.54
N THR A 16 8.60 -3.79 -6.07
CA THR A 16 7.99 -2.80 -6.99
C THR A 16 7.75 -3.34 -8.39
N ASP A 17 8.52 -4.35 -8.84
CA ASP A 17 8.40 -4.93 -10.18
C ASP A 17 7.24 -5.94 -10.31
N LYS A 18 6.64 -6.32 -9.18
CA LYS A 18 5.48 -7.21 -9.15
C LYS A 18 4.19 -6.43 -9.41
N VAL A 19 3.14 -7.14 -9.82
CA VAL A 19 1.82 -6.55 -10.04
C VAL A 19 1.30 -5.90 -8.77
N LEU A 20 0.55 -4.79 -8.89
CA LEU A 20 -0.06 -4.10 -7.76
C LEU A 20 -0.95 -5.04 -6.94
N ARG A 21 -0.70 -5.11 -5.64
CA ARG A 21 -1.59 -5.71 -4.64
C ARG A 21 -1.69 -4.76 -3.46
N LEU A 22 -2.92 -4.37 -3.14
CA LEU A 22 -3.23 -3.44 -2.07
C LEU A 22 -4.37 -4.04 -1.23
N PRO A 23 -4.07 -4.78 -0.14
CA PRO A 23 -5.10 -5.24 0.79
C PRO A 23 -5.81 -4.06 1.44
N LEU A 24 -7.14 -4.05 1.33
CA LEU A 24 -7.98 -3.05 1.97
C LEU A 24 -8.12 -3.37 3.45
N GLN A 25 -7.84 -2.37 4.27
CA GLN A 25 -8.08 -2.44 5.71
C GLN A 25 -9.42 -1.79 6.06
N ASP A 26 -9.66 -0.60 5.51
CA ASP A 26 -10.83 0.21 5.82
C ASP A 26 -11.33 0.92 4.56
N VAL A 27 -12.62 1.26 4.53
CA VAL A 27 -13.23 2.04 3.45
C VAL A 27 -14.08 3.15 4.05
N TYR A 28 -13.83 4.38 3.60
CA TYR A 28 -14.54 5.58 4.07
C TYR A 28 -15.33 6.22 2.93
N ILE A 29 -16.41 6.92 3.27
CA ILE A 29 -17.16 7.77 2.34
C ILE A 29 -17.03 9.20 2.82
N ILE A 30 -16.41 10.05 2.02
CA ILE A 30 -16.19 11.47 2.34
C ILE A 30 -17.08 12.31 1.42
N GLY A 31 -17.96 13.12 2.00
CA GLY A 31 -18.85 14.00 1.26
C GLY A 31 -18.07 14.95 0.34
N GLY A 32 -18.44 15.00 -0.94
CA GLY A 32 -17.78 15.83 -1.95
C GLY A 32 -16.51 15.24 -2.58
N ILE A 33 -15.97 14.14 -2.04
CA ILE A 33 -14.81 13.41 -2.61
C ILE A 33 -15.24 12.05 -3.17
N GLY A 34 -16.09 11.33 -2.43
CA GLY A 34 -16.53 9.98 -2.77
C GLY A 34 -15.94 8.91 -1.84
N THR A 35 -15.72 7.72 -2.39
CA THR A 35 -15.20 6.55 -1.66
C THR A 35 -13.68 6.59 -1.56
N VAL A 36 -13.15 6.47 -0.34
CA VAL A 36 -11.72 6.50 -0.04
C VAL A 36 -11.31 5.16 0.58
N PRO A 37 -10.64 4.28 -0.18
CA PRO A 37 -10.06 3.05 0.37
C PRO A 37 -8.78 3.34 1.15
N GLY A 38 -8.64 2.71 2.32
CA GLY A 38 -7.44 2.71 3.15
C GLY A 38 -6.82 1.31 3.21
N GLY A 39 -5.49 1.22 3.08
CA GLY A 39 -4.77 -0.04 3.09
C GLY A 39 -3.27 0.12 2.87
N TRP A 40 -2.60 -1.00 2.71
CA TRP A 40 -1.14 -1.07 2.55
C TRP A 40 -0.82 -1.60 1.16
N VAL A 41 0.29 -1.13 0.56
CA VAL A 41 0.76 -1.67 -0.72
C VAL A 41 1.73 -2.81 -0.42
N ASP A 42 1.31 -4.04 -0.74
CA ASP A 42 2.13 -5.24 -0.56
C ASP A 42 3.12 -5.41 -1.72
N THR A 43 2.66 -5.17 -2.95
CA THR A 43 3.46 -5.31 -4.17
C THR A 43 3.09 -4.24 -5.20
N GLY A 44 4.03 -3.90 -6.08
CA GLY A 44 3.83 -2.95 -7.17
C GLY A 44 3.87 -1.48 -6.75
N VAL A 45 3.33 -0.62 -7.62
CA VAL A 45 3.29 0.84 -7.44
C VAL A 45 1.87 1.34 -7.76
N LEU A 46 1.39 2.30 -6.97
CA LEU A 46 0.11 2.99 -7.19
C LEU A 46 0.38 4.45 -7.56
N ASN A 47 -0.12 4.87 -8.72
CA ASN A 47 -0.03 6.24 -9.22
C ASN A 47 -1.43 6.80 -9.55
N PRO A 48 -1.64 8.12 -9.46
CA PRO A 48 -2.87 8.74 -9.90
C PRO A 48 -3.19 8.44 -11.38
N GLY A 49 -4.47 8.20 -11.69
CA GLY A 49 -4.94 7.92 -13.05
C GLY A 49 -4.79 6.47 -13.51
N MET A 50 -4.23 5.58 -12.68
CA MET A 50 -4.22 4.14 -12.96
C MET A 50 -5.63 3.55 -12.91
N ILE A 51 -5.94 2.67 -13.86
CA ILE A 51 -7.15 1.82 -13.80
C ILE A 51 -6.83 0.65 -12.86
N ILE A 52 -7.63 0.50 -11.81
CA ILE A 52 -7.48 -0.55 -10.80
C ILE A 52 -8.74 -1.42 -10.71
N THR A 53 -8.58 -2.65 -10.23
CA THR A 53 -9.67 -3.60 -10.01
C THR A 53 -9.64 -4.08 -8.56
N PHE A 54 -10.78 -4.04 -7.88
CA PHE A 54 -10.96 -4.66 -6.56
C PHE A 54 -11.47 -6.10 -6.73
N ALA A 55 -10.83 -7.06 -6.06
CA ALA A 55 -11.27 -8.46 -5.96
C ALA A 55 -11.94 -8.70 -4.59
N PRO A 56 -12.82 -9.72 -4.40
CA PRO A 56 -13.16 -10.85 -5.27
C PRO A 56 -14.51 -10.61 -5.93
N CYS A 57 -14.58 -10.31 -7.22
CA CYS A 57 -15.88 -10.44 -7.89
C CYS A 57 -16.21 -11.93 -8.04
#